data_AF-A0A645DGE7-F1
#
_entry.id   AF-A0A645DGE7-F1
#
_cell.length_a   1.000
_cell.length_b   1.000
_cell.length_c   1.000
_cell.angle_alpha   90.00
_cell.angle_beta   90.00
_cell.angle_gamma   90.00
#
_symmetry.space_group_name_H-M   'P 1'
#
loop_
_entity.id
_entity.type
_entity.pdbx_description
1 polymer ?
#
loop_
_entity_poly.entity_id
_entity_poly.type
_entity_poly.pdbx_seq_one_letter_code
_entity_poly.pdbx_strand_id
1 'polypeptide(L)'
;MLPTRAFENGVWIILCDKAGLESYTAMNTGRSCVINPLGHIVGESPSDTSEALIAVIDTEMASFPLPEKGNRCFSRLIDPTEDLPVTAYMKEPVCLPDSGILSSVAYFSAENMEHYIATASRMIRILQDQGSSLILLPCCGKNEDVDNITRQIRPLLNPDVVVCVSGSLDADGHKKKAAVAFSQNNTYGPVFLDNSCRPDIFSTEVGRLGLLIGDEMFLPEVARCMMLDGAQMLLWCDSRRYAMTEKVARCRAAENRVFLMRSGTGEDEDNSFIVLPTGAISAATVPKVEQAVSTYCLLAEAYSKTVVPGTDVVRGRIPYVYKELKNTHRKEDL
;
A
#
# COMPACT_ATOMS: atom_id res chain seq x y z
N MET A 1 1.04 -13.06 5.46
CA MET A 1 2.34 -12.37 5.56
C MET A 1 3.52 -13.23 5.11
N LEU A 2 3.64 -14.50 5.53
CA LEU A 2 4.80 -15.34 5.18
C LEU A 2 5.09 -15.49 3.67
N PRO A 3 4.09 -15.71 2.79
CA PRO A 3 4.30 -15.66 1.34
C PRO A 3 5.00 -14.39 0.85
N THR A 4 4.59 -13.25 1.37
CA THR A 4 5.17 -11.94 1.07
C THR A 4 6.61 -11.85 1.58
N ARG A 5 6.92 -12.40 2.76
CA ARG A 5 8.27 -12.43 3.32
C ARG A 5 9.23 -13.31 2.49
N ALA A 6 8.77 -14.47 2.04
CA ALA A 6 9.54 -15.33 1.14
C ALA A 6 9.86 -14.62 -0.18
N PHE A 7 8.84 -13.98 -0.79
CA PHE A 7 8.96 -13.20 -2.02
C PHE A 7 9.95 -12.03 -1.89
N GLU A 8 9.84 -11.23 -0.83
CA GLU A 8 10.68 -10.05 -0.61
C GLU A 8 12.15 -10.36 -0.29
N ASN A 9 12.42 -11.53 0.28
CA ASN A 9 13.79 -11.93 0.61
C ASN A 9 14.37 -12.87 -0.45
N GLY A 10 13.56 -13.34 -1.39
CA GLY A 10 14.00 -14.32 -2.39
C GLY A 10 14.43 -15.65 -1.77
N VAL A 11 13.82 -16.05 -0.65
CA VAL A 11 14.21 -17.25 0.10
C VAL A 11 13.08 -18.25 0.23
N TRP A 12 13.45 -19.51 0.38
CA TRP A 12 12.55 -20.54 0.85
C TRP A 12 12.22 -20.33 2.34
N ILE A 13 10.95 -20.45 2.71
CA ILE A 13 10.51 -20.49 4.11
C ILE A 13 9.88 -21.85 4.37
N ILE A 14 10.38 -22.54 5.40
CA ILE A 14 9.79 -23.78 5.92
C ILE A 14 9.22 -23.44 7.29
N LEU A 15 7.91 -23.56 7.43
CA LEU A 15 7.19 -23.30 8.68
C LEU A 15 6.69 -24.62 9.27
N CYS A 16 6.93 -24.82 10.55
CA CYS A 16 6.29 -25.86 11.35
C CYS A 16 5.42 -25.18 12.42
N ASP A 17 4.12 -25.46 12.41
CA ASP A 17 3.16 -24.86 13.33
C ASP A 17 2.41 -25.93 14.15
N LYS A 18 1.85 -25.51 15.29
CA LYS A 18 1.07 -26.36 16.18
C LYS A 18 -0.32 -26.62 15.58
N ALA A 19 -0.80 -27.86 15.68
CA ALA A 19 -2.14 -28.23 15.23
C ALA A 19 -3.02 -28.67 16.43
N GLY A 20 -4.31 -28.36 16.36
CA GLY A 20 -5.33 -28.84 17.29
C GLY A 20 -5.74 -27.85 18.39
N LEU A 21 -6.79 -28.23 19.12
CA LEU A 21 -7.39 -27.43 20.18
C LEU A 21 -6.60 -27.51 21.49
N GLU A 22 -6.14 -26.38 21.98
CA GLU A 22 -5.46 -26.23 23.26
C GLU A 22 -6.39 -25.63 24.31
N SER A 23 -6.40 -26.26 25.48
CA SER A 23 -7.17 -25.83 26.66
C SER A 23 -8.64 -25.51 26.38
N TYR A 24 -9.23 -26.15 25.37
CA TYR A 24 -10.61 -25.95 24.91
C TYR A 24 -10.95 -24.55 24.38
N THR A 25 -9.97 -23.65 24.30
CA THR A 25 -10.21 -22.22 23.98
C THR A 25 -9.34 -21.69 22.86
N ALA A 26 -8.23 -22.36 22.52
CA ALA A 26 -7.30 -21.92 21.50
C ALA A 26 -7.15 -22.99 20.41
N MET A 27 -7.85 -22.81 19.28
CA MET A 27 -7.68 -23.70 18.13
C MET A 27 -6.41 -23.29 17.38
N ASN A 28 -5.36 -24.09 17.48
CA ASN A 28 -4.17 -23.92 16.65
C ASN A 28 -4.46 -24.55 15.29
N THR A 29 -4.53 -23.72 14.26
CA THR A 29 -5.00 -24.15 12.94
C THR A 29 -3.91 -24.79 12.09
N GLY A 30 -2.79 -25.26 12.67
CA GLY A 30 -1.71 -25.93 11.95
C GLY A 30 -1.22 -25.11 10.75
N ARG A 31 -1.18 -25.75 9.57
CA ARG A 31 -0.66 -25.21 8.30
C ARG A 31 0.85 -24.98 8.27
N SER A 32 1.59 -25.92 8.85
CA SER A 32 2.98 -26.14 8.48
C SER A 32 3.08 -26.13 6.95
N CYS A 33 4.00 -25.35 6.40
CA CYS A 33 4.05 -25.14 4.96
C CYS A 33 5.47 -24.88 4.47
N VAL A 34 5.67 -25.14 3.18
CA VAL A 34 6.89 -24.80 2.46
C VAL A 34 6.53 -23.75 1.42
N ILE A 35 7.23 -22.62 1.45
CA ILE A 35 7.00 -21.45 0.60
C ILE A 35 8.25 -21.20 -0.23
N ASN A 36 8.09 -21.05 -1.54
CA ASN A 36 9.20 -20.78 -2.45
C ASN A 36 9.57 -19.27 -2.52
N PRO A 37 10.72 -18.92 -3.11
CA PRO A 37 11.17 -17.54 -3.31
C PRO A 37 10.23 -16.63 -4.12
N LEU A 38 9.21 -17.18 -4.78
CA LEU A 38 8.17 -16.40 -5.48
C LEU A 38 6.92 -16.16 -4.60
N GLY A 39 6.92 -16.64 -3.36
CA GLY A 39 5.78 -16.51 -2.44
C GLY A 39 4.64 -17.50 -2.71
N HIS A 40 4.91 -18.58 -3.45
CA HIS A 40 3.96 -19.69 -3.63
C HIS A 40 4.15 -20.73 -2.54
N ILE A 41 3.05 -21.17 -1.95
CA ILE A 41 3.03 -22.31 -1.04
C ILE A 41 3.09 -23.56 -1.91
N VAL A 42 4.17 -24.35 -1.78
CA VAL A 42 4.38 -25.58 -2.56
C VAL A 42 3.93 -26.84 -1.83
N GLY A 43 3.68 -26.73 -0.52
CA GLY A 43 3.09 -27.75 0.32
C GLY A 43 2.54 -27.13 1.59
N GLU A 44 1.41 -27.61 2.07
CA GLU A 44 0.73 -27.16 3.29
C GLU A 44 0.09 -28.36 3.98
N SER A 45 0.26 -28.47 5.29
CA SER A 45 -0.40 -29.48 6.12
C SER A 45 -1.83 -29.07 6.50
N PRO A 46 -2.73 -30.04 6.79
CA PRO A 46 -4.06 -29.77 7.31
C PRO A 46 -4.07 -28.90 8.56
N SER A 47 -5.23 -28.31 8.83
CA SER A 47 -5.41 -27.39 9.95
C SER A 47 -5.84 -28.03 11.26
N ASP A 48 -6.18 -29.33 11.23
CA ASP A 48 -6.85 -30.04 12.33
C ASP A 48 -6.10 -31.28 12.81
N THR A 49 -5.10 -31.75 12.06
CA THR A 49 -4.36 -32.98 12.33
C THR A 49 -2.85 -32.77 12.25
N SER A 50 -2.10 -33.56 13.02
CA SER A 50 -0.64 -33.54 12.99
C SER A 50 -0.11 -34.48 11.92
N GLU A 51 0.77 -33.98 11.06
CA GLU A 51 1.43 -34.77 10.02
C GLU A 51 2.84 -34.23 9.72
N ALA A 52 3.62 -35.02 8.99
CA ALA A 52 4.91 -34.61 8.46
C ALA A 52 4.74 -34.21 6.98
N LEU A 53 4.98 -32.93 6.67
CA LEU A 53 5.05 -32.44 5.31
C LEU A 53 6.44 -32.71 4.72
N ILE A 54 6.48 -33.38 3.55
CA ILE A 54 7.71 -33.60 2.78
C ILE A 54 7.59 -32.81 1.47
N ALA A 55 8.59 -31.98 1.18
CA ALA A 55 8.65 -31.21 -0.06
C ALA A 55 10.07 -31.25 -0.64
N VAL A 56 10.16 -31.18 -1.97
CA VAL A 56 11.43 -31.01 -2.68
C VAL A 56 11.72 -29.52 -2.83
N ILE A 57 12.93 -29.12 -2.47
CA ILE A 57 13.39 -27.73 -2.55
C ILE A 57 14.39 -27.63 -3.70
N ASP A 58 14.08 -26.74 -4.64
CA ASP A 58 15.01 -26.31 -5.66
C ASP A 58 15.82 -25.11 -5.15
N THR A 59 17.07 -25.35 -4.77
CA THR A 59 17.98 -24.32 -4.25
C THR A 59 18.50 -23.38 -5.33
N GLU A 60 18.32 -23.71 -6.62
CA GLU A 60 18.73 -22.89 -7.75
C GLU A 60 17.59 -22.00 -8.28
N MET A 61 16.41 -22.07 -7.65
CA MET A 61 15.24 -21.29 -8.07
C MET A 61 15.52 -19.78 -8.01
N ALA A 62 15.32 -19.09 -9.14
CA ALA A 62 15.46 -17.65 -9.23
C ALA A 62 14.39 -16.91 -8.40
N SER A 63 14.81 -15.81 -7.77
CA SER A 63 13.91 -14.88 -7.08
C SER A 63 13.34 -13.83 -8.03
N PHE A 64 12.28 -13.16 -7.60
CA PHE A 64 11.77 -11.99 -8.29
C PHE A 64 12.75 -10.81 -8.17
N PRO A 65 13.04 -10.06 -9.25
CA PRO A 65 13.93 -8.90 -9.19
C PRO A 65 13.20 -7.71 -8.54
N LEU A 66 13.48 -7.46 -7.26
CA LEU A 66 12.92 -6.34 -6.52
C LEU A 66 13.57 -5.01 -6.93
N PRO A 67 12.88 -3.87 -6.72
CA PRO A 67 13.48 -2.56 -6.93
C PRO A 67 14.76 -2.35 -6.13
N GLU A 68 15.73 -1.63 -6.69
CA GLU A 68 16.97 -1.35 -6.00
C GLU A 68 16.75 -0.51 -4.73
N LYS A 69 17.40 -0.94 -3.64
CA LYS A 69 17.43 -0.22 -2.35
C LYS A 69 18.54 0.84 -2.30
N GLY A 70 19.53 0.73 -3.19
CA GLY A 70 20.87 1.34 -3.11
C GLY A 70 20.95 2.86 -2.92
N ASN A 71 19.91 3.62 -3.28
CA ASN A 71 19.89 5.09 -3.21
C ASN A 71 18.78 5.65 -2.30
N ARG A 72 18.00 4.77 -1.64
CA ARG A 72 16.81 5.15 -0.87
C ARG A 72 17.15 5.48 0.58
N CYS A 73 16.46 6.47 1.15
CA CYS A 73 16.65 6.88 2.54
C CYS A 73 15.60 6.26 3.46
N PHE A 74 15.98 5.22 4.21
CA PHE A 74 15.15 4.59 5.24
C PHE A 74 15.54 4.99 6.66
N SER A 75 16.10 6.20 6.82
CA SER A 75 16.58 6.71 8.11
C SER A 75 15.51 6.71 9.20
N ARG A 76 14.23 6.91 8.84
CA ARG A 76 13.11 6.84 9.78
C ARG A 76 13.02 5.51 10.53
N LEU A 77 13.51 4.41 9.95
CA LEU A 77 13.51 3.09 10.60
C LEU A 77 14.37 3.03 11.85
N ILE A 78 15.42 3.85 11.95
CA ILE A 78 16.38 3.84 13.06
C ILE A 78 16.07 4.88 14.14
N ASP A 79 15.12 5.78 13.89
CA ASP A 79 14.72 6.79 14.86
C ASP A 79 14.13 6.14 16.12
N PRO A 80 14.47 6.66 17.32
CA PRO A 80 13.87 6.22 18.58
C PRO A 80 12.35 6.25 18.51
N THR A 81 11.70 5.23 19.05
CA THR A 81 10.24 5.06 18.91
C THR A 81 9.46 6.24 19.50
N GLU A 82 9.95 6.80 20.61
CA GLU A 82 9.41 7.94 21.32
C GLU A 82 9.41 9.24 20.51
N ASP A 83 10.36 9.40 19.59
CA ASP A 83 10.57 10.61 18.79
C ASP A 83 9.78 10.59 17.47
N LEU A 84 9.14 9.47 17.14
CA LEU A 84 8.42 9.31 15.89
C LEU A 84 7.10 10.09 15.87
N PRO A 85 6.73 10.69 14.71
CA PRO A 85 5.42 11.33 14.53
C PRO A 85 4.24 10.43 14.88
N VAL A 86 4.27 9.15 14.46
CA VAL A 86 3.19 8.19 14.77
C VAL A 86 2.95 8.04 16.27
N THR A 87 3.99 8.12 17.10
CA THR A 87 3.88 8.02 18.56
C THR A 87 3.13 9.21 19.17
N ALA A 88 3.21 10.39 18.54
CA ALA A 88 2.41 11.55 18.92
C ALA A 88 0.94 11.33 18.52
N TYR A 89 0.65 10.96 17.27
CA TYR A 89 -0.72 10.74 16.79
C TYR A 89 -1.46 9.63 17.54
N MET A 90 -0.76 8.57 17.96
CA MET A 90 -1.33 7.50 18.80
C MET A 90 -1.85 7.98 20.16
N LYS A 91 -1.43 9.17 20.62
CA LYS A 91 -1.84 9.75 21.92
C LYS A 91 -2.92 10.83 21.76
N GLU A 92 -3.18 11.28 20.53
CA GLU A 92 -4.15 12.34 20.28
C GLU A 92 -5.58 11.84 20.53
N PRO A 93 -6.43 12.63 21.20
CA PRO A 93 -7.83 12.29 21.34
C PRO A 93 -8.53 12.35 19.98
N VAL A 94 -9.39 11.37 19.71
CA VAL A 94 -10.11 11.25 18.43
C VAL A 94 -11.61 11.41 18.68
N CYS A 95 -12.27 12.23 17.84
CA CYS A 95 -13.71 12.21 17.68
C CYS A 95 -14.07 11.20 16.57
N LEU A 96 -14.68 10.07 16.93
CA LEU A 96 -14.96 8.99 15.97
C LEU A 96 -15.81 9.44 14.77
N PRO A 97 -16.91 10.20 14.96
CA PRO A 97 -17.70 10.72 13.83
C PRO A 97 -16.90 11.56 12.82
N ASP A 98 -15.88 12.28 13.29
CA ASP A 98 -15.07 13.16 12.45
C ASP A 98 -13.90 12.43 11.75
N SER A 99 -13.67 11.16 12.11
CA SER A 99 -12.53 10.38 11.61
C SER A 99 -12.86 9.45 10.45
N GLY A 100 -14.14 9.36 10.07
CA GLY A 100 -14.61 8.45 9.04
C GLY A 100 -14.78 9.13 7.69
N ILE A 101 -14.22 8.53 6.64
CA ILE A 101 -14.36 8.98 5.26
C ILE A 101 -14.89 7.86 4.39
N LEU A 102 -15.62 8.20 3.32
CA LEU A 102 -15.93 7.24 2.26
C LEU A 102 -14.80 7.28 1.22
N SER A 103 -14.04 6.18 1.12
CA SER A 103 -12.92 6.03 0.21
C SER A 103 -13.31 5.17 -0.98
N SER A 104 -12.95 5.60 -2.19
CA SER A 104 -13.39 4.98 -3.44
C SER A 104 -12.21 4.74 -4.38
N VAL A 105 -12.14 3.54 -4.95
CA VAL A 105 -11.17 3.20 -5.99
C VAL A 105 -11.91 2.96 -7.30
N ALA A 106 -11.47 3.62 -8.36
CA ALA A 106 -12.00 3.43 -9.70
C ALA A 106 -11.19 2.38 -10.48
N TYR A 107 -11.84 1.74 -11.44
CA TYR A 107 -11.22 0.83 -12.41
C TYR A 107 -11.87 1.09 -13.76
N PHE A 108 -11.04 1.50 -14.73
CA PHE A 108 -11.40 1.64 -16.13
C PHE A 108 -10.12 1.68 -16.96
N SER A 109 -10.24 1.43 -18.26
CA SER A 109 -9.21 1.70 -19.25
C SER A 109 -9.62 2.89 -20.11
N ALA A 110 -8.65 3.57 -20.70
CA ALA A 110 -8.88 4.67 -21.62
C ALA A 110 -7.97 4.51 -22.83
N GLU A 111 -8.52 4.79 -24.01
CA GLU A 111 -7.78 4.71 -25.28
C GLU A 111 -6.89 5.94 -25.50
N ASN A 112 -7.30 7.07 -24.92
CA ASN A 112 -6.65 8.36 -25.02
C ASN A 112 -7.10 9.27 -23.87
N MET A 113 -6.42 10.40 -23.73
CA MET A 113 -6.64 11.40 -22.69
C MET A 113 -8.07 11.95 -22.66
N GLU A 114 -8.70 12.15 -23.82
CA GLU A 114 -10.08 12.67 -23.87
C GLU A 114 -11.05 11.65 -23.28
N HIS A 115 -10.91 10.38 -23.67
CA HIS A 115 -11.68 9.27 -23.09
C HIS A 115 -11.38 9.14 -21.58
N TYR A 116 -10.11 9.24 -21.16
CA TYR A 116 -9.74 9.17 -19.75
C TYR A 116 -10.45 10.26 -18.93
N ILE A 117 -10.37 11.52 -19.38
CA ILE A 117 -10.97 12.66 -18.68
C ILE A 117 -12.48 12.53 -18.64
N ALA A 118 -13.13 12.12 -19.74
CA ALA A 118 -14.57 11.91 -19.78
C ALA A 118 -15.03 10.83 -18.78
N THR A 119 -14.35 9.68 -18.77
CA THR A 119 -14.68 8.56 -17.87
C THR A 119 -14.38 8.89 -16.41
N ALA A 120 -13.23 9.49 -16.12
CA ALA A 120 -12.87 9.95 -14.78
C ALA A 120 -13.87 10.99 -14.26
N SER A 121 -14.22 11.99 -15.07
CA SER A 121 -15.19 13.04 -14.69
C SER A 121 -16.57 12.45 -14.38
N ARG A 122 -17.04 11.49 -15.19
CA ARG A 122 -18.30 10.77 -14.96
C ARG A 122 -18.26 10.01 -13.64
N MET A 123 -17.19 9.23 -13.39
CA MET A 123 -17.06 8.45 -12.15
C MET A 123 -16.95 9.34 -10.92
N ILE A 124 -16.14 10.40 -10.98
CA ILE A 124 -16.00 11.37 -9.88
C ILE A 124 -17.35 11.95 -9.51
N ARG A 125 -18.13 12.43 -10.49
CA ARG A 125 -19.45 12.99 -10.20
C ARG A 125 -20.34 12.00 -9.46
N ILE A 126 -20.43 10.76 -9.94
CA ILE A 126 -21.23 9.71 -9.30
C ILE A 126 -20.73 9.41 -7.88
N LEU A 127 -19.41 9.30 -7.70
CA LEU A 127 -18.80 8.99 -6.41
C LEU A 127 -18.98 10.12 -5.39
N GLN A 128 -18.91 11.37 -5.83
CA GLN A 128 -19.22 12.53 -5.00
C GLN A 128 -20.69 12.57 -4.58
N ASP A 129 -21.62 12.26 -5.50
CA ASP A 129 -23.05 12.14 -5.18
C ASP A 129 -23.32 10.99 -4.18
N GLN A 130 -22.46 9.97 -4.16
CA GLN A 130 -22.47 8.88 -3.18
C GLN A 130 -21.76 9.23 -1.85
N GLY A 131 -21.17 10.43 -1.74
CA GLY A 131 -20.50 10.91 -0.53
C GLY A 131 -19.01 10.56 -0.42
N SER A 132 -18.35 10.16 -1.51
CA SER A 132 -16.91 9.86 -1.51
C SER A 132 -16.10 11.13 -1.22
N SER A 133 -15.24 11.06 -0.20
CA SER A 133 -14.30 12.15 0.14
C SER A 133 -12.92 11.90 -0.46
N LEU A 134 -12.55 10.64 -0.71
CA LEU A 134 -11.27 10.27 -1.29
C LEU A 134 -11.47 9.33 -2.48
N ILE A 135 -10.97 9.71 -3.65
CA ILE A 135 -11.10 8.94 -4.89
C ILE A 135 -9.71 8.66 -5.47
N LEU A 136 -9.38 7.38 -5.65
CA LEU A 136 -8.18 6.97 -6.37
C LEU A 136 -8.56 6.52 -7.79
N LEU A 137 -7.96 7.18 -8.78
CA LEU A 137 -8.15 6.87 -10.19
C LEU A 137 -7.07 5.90 -10.71
N PRO A 138 -7.34 5.16 -11.79
CA PRO A 138 -6.33 4.40 -12.53
C PRO A 138 -5.18 5.28 -13.03
N CYS A 139 -4.03 4.68 -13.30
CA CYS A 139 -2.94 5.38 -13.96
C CYS A 139 -3.37 5.82 -15.36
N CYS A 140 -3.17 7.09 -15.72
CA CYS A 140 -3.50 7.61 -17.05
C CYS A 140 -2.51 7.19 -18.15
N GLY A 141 -1.45 6.46 -17.79
CA GLY A 141 -0.49 5.90 -18.74
C GLY A 141 0.76 6.76 -18.95
N LYS A 142 1.68 6.25 -19.78
CA LYS A 142 3.06 6.78 -19.88
C LYS A 142 3.19 8.09 -20.67
N ASN A 143 2.26 8.37 -21.57
CA ASN A 143 2.33 9.54 -22.45
C ASN A 143 1.45 10.70 -21.98
N GLU A 144 0.67 10.45 -20.94
CA GLU A 144 -0.41 11.31 -20.48
C GLU A 144 0.04 12.14 -19.30
N ASP A 145 -0.18 13.46 -19.42
CA ASP A 145 0.28 14.47 -18.48
C ASP A 145 -0.69 14.59 -17.30
N VAL A 146 -0.18 14.28 -16.11
CA VAL A 146 -0.90 14.38 -14.83
C VAL A 146 -1.37 15.82 -14.56
N ASP A 147 -0.63 16.85 -15.00
CA ASP A 147 -1.01 18.25 -14.80
C ASP A 147 -2.24 18.62 -15.63
N ASN A 148 -2.33 18.09 -16.85
CA ASN A 148 -3.50 18.31 -17.71
C ASN A 148 -4.77 17.71 -17.09
N ILE A 149 -4.68 16.47 -16.59
CA ILE A 149 -5.79 15.79 -15.91
C ILE A 149 -6.21 16.58 -14.67
N THR A 150 -5.24 16.97 -13.85
CA THR A 150 -5.47 17.75 -12.63
C THR A 150 -6.20 19.05 -12.94
N ARG A 151 -5.78 19.77 -13.99
CA ARG A 151 -6.40 21.04 -14.42
C ARG A 151 -7.85 20.87 -14.87
N GLN A 152 -8.16 19.79 -15.58
CA GLN A 152 -9.49 19.56 -16.13
C GLN A 152 -10.47 18.96 -15.10
N ILE A 153 -9.98 18.12 -14.18
CA ILE A 153 -10.80 17.48 -13.15
C ILE A 153 -11.06 18.42 -11.96
N ARG A 154 -10.08 19.22 -11.54
CA ARG A 154 -10.16 20.08 -10.35
C ARG A 154 -11.43 20.95 -10.27
N PRO A 155 -11.92 21.60 -11.35
CA PRO A 155 -13.13 22.41 -11.28
C PRO A 155 -14.41 21.62 -11.00
N LEU A 156 -14.38 20.29 -11.18
CA LEU A 156 -15.52 19.39 -10.96
C LEU A 156 -15.62 18.91 -9.50
N LEU A 157 -14.59 19.18 -8.69
CA LEU A 157 -14.50 18.66 -7.33
C LEU A 157 -15.31 19.49 -6.36
N ASN A 158 -16.03 18.81 -5.47
CA ASN A 158 -16.55 19.43 -4.25
C ASN A 158 -15.36 19.80 -3.32
N PRO A 159 -15.50 20.82 -2.46
CA PRO A 159 -14.40 21.33 -1.63
C PRO A 159 -13.68 20.26 -0.79
N ASP A 160 -14.43 19.30 -0.25
CA ASP A 160 -13.91 18.28 0.68
C ASP A 160 -13.54 16.95 -0.01
N VAL A 161 -13.40 16.96 -1.33
CA VAL A 161 -13.07 15.78 -2.13
C VAL A 161 -11.64 15.86 -2.61
N VAL A 162 -10.86 14.83 -2.25
CA VAL A 162 -9.49 14.63 -2.72
C VAL A 162 -9.49 13.53 -3.77
N VAL A 163 -8.90 13.82 -4.93
CA VAL A 163 -8.66 12.86 -6.00
C VAL A 163 -7.18 12.59 -6.11
N CYS A 164 -6.80 11.33 -6.28
CA CYS A 164 -5.43 10.93 -6.60
C CYS A 164 -5.37 10.26 -7.97
N VAL A 165 -4.35 10.61 -8.76
CA VAL A 165 -4.06 10.04 -10.07
C VAL A 165 -2.55 9.92 -10.27
N SER A 166 -2.14 8.93 -11.04
CA SER A 166 -0.75 8.76 -11.47
C SER A 166 -0.62 8.74 -12.98
N GLY A 167 0.56 9.07 -13.48
CA GLY A 167 0.87 9.12 -14.90
C GLY A 167 2.31 9.55 -15.11
N SER A 168 2.53 10.39 -16.13
CA SER A 168 3.82 11.01 -16.38
C SER A 168 3.75 12.52 -16.16
N LEU A 169 4.85 13.10 -15.71
CA LEU A 169 5.02 14.55 -15.57
C LEU A 169 6.43 14.95 -16.04
N ASP A 170 6.55 16.08 -16.73
CA ASP A 170 7.85 16.60 -17.15
C ASP A 170 8.61 17.20 -15.96
N ALA A 171 9.81 16.67 -15.71
CA ALA A 171 10.73 17.15 -14.68
C ALA A 171 12.15 17.15 -15.25
N ASP A 172 12.82 18.31 -15.18
CA ASP A 172 14.18 18.51 -15.71
C ASP A 172 14.32 18.19 -17.21
N GLY A 173 13.27 18.42 -18.00
CA GLY A 173 13.25 18.12 -19.44
C GLY A 173 13.01 16.64 -19.79
N HIS A 174 12.69 15.80 -18.80
CA HIS A 174 12.37 14.39 -18.99
C HIS A 174 11.01 14.03 -18.38
N LYS A 175 10.23 13.19 -19.08
CA LYS A 175 9.01 12.59 -18.52
C LYS A 175 9.38 11.56 -17.44
N LYS A 176 8.97 11.83 -16.20
CA LYS A 176 9.12 10.91 -15.06
C LYS A 176 7.74 10.41 -14.64
N LYS A 177 7.66 9.18 -14.13
CA LYS A 177 6.41 8.69 -13.52
C LYS A 177 6.13 9.51 -12.27
N ALA A 178 4.89 9.97 -12.14
CA ALA A 178 4.46 10.80 -11.02
C ALA A 178 3.06 10.41 -10.53
N ALA A 179 2.79 10.72 -9.26
CA ALA A 179 1.47 10.69 -8.67
C ALA A 179 1.19 12.03 -8.02
N VAL A 180 -0.07 12.47 -8.08
CA VAL A 180 -0.53 13.68 -7.42
C VAL A 180 -1.86 13.39 -6.76
N ALA A 181 -2.04 13.94 -5.56
CA ALA A 181 -3.36 14.08 -4.96
C ALA A 181 -3.74 15.56 -4.98
N PHE A 182 -5.02 15.86 -5.17
CA PHE A 182 -5.49 17.24 -5.22
C PHE A 182 -6.95 17.34 -4.80
N SER A 183 -7.30 18.47 -4.18
CA SER A 183 -8.68 18.91 -3.94
C SER A 183 -9.01 20.07 -4.88
N GLN A 184 -10.19 20.67 -4.71
CA GLN A 184 -10.53 21.90 -5.45
C GLN A 184 -9.48 22.99 -5.23
N ASN A 185 -9.00 23.14 -3.99
CA ASN A 185 -8.17 24.27 -3.57
C ASN A 185 -6.70 23.92 -3.32
N ASN A 186 -6.37 22.64 -3.11
CA ASN A 186 -5.03 22.21 -2.73
C ASN A 186 -4.43 21.21 -3.72
N THR A 187 -3.10 21.11 -3.71
CA THR A 187 -2.32 20.12 -4.45
C THR A 187 -1.32 19.48 -3.49
N TYR A 188 -1.22 18.17 -3.55
CA TYR A 188 -0.41 17.32 -2.69
C TYR A 188 0.51 16.48 -3.58
N GLY A 189 1.76 16.93 -3.72
CA GLY A 189 2.73 16.42 -4.68
C GLY A 189 3.15 17.50 -5.69
N PRO A 190 3.68 17.11 -6.86
CA PRO A 190 3.82 15.74 -7.36
C PRO A 190 4.84 14.93 -6.56
N VAL A 191 4.57 13.63 -6.42
CA VAL A 191 5.55 12.62 -6.00
C VAL A 191 6.12 12.00 -7.26
N PHE A 192 7.44 11.90 -7.36
CA PHE A 192 8.10 11.26 -8.50
C PHE A 192 8.62 9.88 -8.09
N LEU A 193 8.54 8.92 -9.02
CA LEU A 193 9.31 7.69 -8.88
C LEU A 193 10.78 8.01 -9.22
N ASP A 194 11.55 8.38 -8.22
CA ASP A 194 12.99 8.60 -8.35
C ASP A 194 13.77 7.65 -7.42
N ASN A 195 15.11 7.68 -7.50
CA ASN A 195 15.93 6.81 -6.66
C ASN A 195 16.15 7.39 -5.25
N SER A 196 15.71 8.62 -4.98
CA SER A 196 15.84 9.30 -3.69
C SER A 196 14.70 8.98 -2.74
N CYS A 197 13.56 8.50 -3.28
CA CYS A 197 12.31 8.07 -2.65
C CYS A 197 12.23 8.33 -1.14
N ARG A 198 12.05 9.60 -0.82
CA ARG A 198 11.55 10.00 0.48
C ARG A 198 10.09 9.54 0.55
N PRO A 199 9.68 8.85 1.62
CA PRO A 199 8.29 8.51 1.82
C PRO A 199 7.46 9.79 1.95
N ASP A 200 6.76 10.18 0.88
CA ASP A 200 5.99 11.41 0.85
C ASP A 200 4.59 11.21 1.43
N ILE A 201 4.28 12.01 2.46
CA ILE A 201 2.98 12.04 3.14
C ILE A 201 2.44 13.45 3.13
N PHE A 202 1.15 13.56 2.86
CA PHE A 202 0.44 14.82 2.84
C PHE A 202 -0.65 14.82 3.90
N SER A 203 -0.71 15.90 4.68
CA SER A 203 -1.88 16.18 5.53
C SER A 203 -2.92 16.86 4.65
N THR A 204 -4.05 16.20 4.45
CA THR A 204 -5.13 16.65 3.58
C THR A 204 -6.42 16.87 4.38
N GLU A 205 -7.45 17.39 3.73
CA GLU A 205 -8.79 17.54 4.29
C GLU A 205 -9.41 16.19 4.69
N VAL A 206 -8.94 15.08 4.10
CA VAL A 206 -9.44 13.72 4.33
C VAL A 206 -8.45 12.83 5.07
N GLY A 207 -7.46 13.43 5.74
CA GLY A 207 -6.48 12.73 6.58
C GLY A 207 -5.06 12.70 6.01
N ARG A 208 -4.21 11.88 6.62
CA ARG A 208 -2.78 11.74 6.26
C ARG A 208 -2.57 10.64 5.23
N LEU A 209 -2.25 11.04 4.00
CA LEU A 209 -2.14 10.16 2.83
C LEU A 209 -0.68 9.98 2.43
N GLY A 210 -0.22 8.73 2.30
CA GLY A 210 1.08 8.40 1.69
C GLY A 210 0.90 7.95 0.24
N LEU A 211 1.67 8.49 -0.70
CA LEU A 211 1.57 8.15 -2.13
C LEU A 211 2.74 7.24 -2.53
N LEU A 212 2.45 6.10 -3.15
CA LEU A 212 3.46 5.14 -3.63
C LEU A 212 3.26 4.83 -5.10
N ILE A 213 4.35 4.78 -5.87
CA ILE A 213 4.27 4.61 -7.32
C ILE A 213 4.88 3.27 -7.74
N GLY A 214 4.14 2.49 -8.52
CA GLY A 214 4.64 1.27 -9.14
C GLY A 214 5.20 0.27 -8.14
N ASP A 215 6.43 -0.17 -8.36
CA ASP A 215 7.01 -1.32 -7.67
C ASP A 215 7.53 -0.98 -6.26
N GLU A 216 7.47 0.28 -5.82
CA GLU A 216 7.92 0.69 -4.48
C GLU A 216 7.24 -0.05 -3.34
N MET A 217 5.99 -0.46 -3.53
CA MET A 217 5.24 -1.21 -2.53
C MET A 217 5.88 -2.58 -2.23
N PHE A 218 6.70 -3.12 -3.12
CA PHE A 218 7.46 -4.35 -2.86
C PHE A 218 8.61 -4.16 -1.86
N LEU A 219 8.99 -2.91 -1.56
CA LEU A 219 9.95 -2.59 -0.50
C LEU A 219 9.20 -2.32 0.82
N PRO A 220 9.26 -3.21 1.82
CA PRO A 220 8.56 -3.02 3.09
C PRO A 220 8.98 -1.75 3.82
N GLU A 221 10.22 -1.31 3.62
CA GLU A 221 10.78 -0.12 4.25
C GLU A 221 10.04 1.16 3.85
N VAL A 222 9.53 1.27 2.61
CA VAL A 222 8.82 2.47 2.13
C VAL A 222 7.53 2.68 2.91
N ALA A 223 6.64 1.68 2.90
CA ALA A 223 5.38 1.73 3.64
C ALA A 223 5.60 1.84 5.15
N ARG A 224 6.65 1.19 5.67
CA ARG A 224 7.02 1.30 7.09
C ARG A 224 7.40 2.73 7.44
N CYS A 225 8.27 3.39 6.68
CA CYS A 225 8.64 4.76 6.96
C CYS A 225 7.42 5.69 6.88
N MET A 226 6.55 5.51 5.87
CA MET A 226 5.31 6.29 5.78
C MET A 226 4.42 6.13 7.02
N MET A 227 4.29 4.90 7.53
CA MET A 227 3.54 4.66 8.75
C MET A 227 4.16 5.34 9.97
N LEU A 228 5.50 5.29 10.11
CA LEU A 228 6.21 5.93 11.22
C LEU A 228 6.09 7.46 11.19
N ASP A 229 5.98 8.03 10.00
CA ASP A 229 5.68 9.45 9.77
C ASP A 229 4.19 9.82 9.97
N GLY A 230 3.34 8.82 10.25
CA GLY A 230 1.94 9.01 10.64
C GLY A 230 0.93 8.89 9.50
N ALA A 231 1.25 8.21 8.40
CA ALA A 231 0.26 7.92 7.37
C ALA A 231 -0.90 7.08 7.94
N GLN A 232 -2.13 7.48 7.61
CA GLN A 232 -3.35 6.73 7.91
C GLN A 232 -3.73 5.81 6.75
N MET A 233 -3.46 6.26 5.52
CA MET A 233 -3.81 5.57 4.30
C MET A 233 -2.69 5.65 3.27
N LEU A 234 -2.39 4.53 2.63
CA LEU A 234 -1.44 4.43 1.53
C LEU A 234 -2.17 4.32 0.20
N LEU A 235 -1.83 5.18 -0.75
CA LEU A 235 -2.36 5.17 -2.12
C LEU A 235 -1.32 4.54 -3.02
N TRP A 236 -1.58 3.29 -3.43
CA TRP A 236 -0.72 2.53 -4.32
C TRP A 236 -1.14 2.73 -5.77
N CYS A 237 -0.38 3.57 -6.45
CA CYS A 237 -0.57 3.90 -7.86
C CYS A 237 0.39 3.06 -8.71
N ASP A 238 -0.02 1.85 -9.09
CA ASP A 238 0.76 1.00 -9.99
C ASP A 238 0.26 1.08 -11.44
N SER A 239 1.01 0.46 -12.34
CA SER A 239 0.68 0.39 -13.76
C SER A 239 0.69 -1.04 -14.31
N ARG A 240 0.72 -2.03 -13.42
CA ARG A 240 0.93 -3.43 -13.74
C ARG A 240 0.54 -4.31 -12.56
N ARG A 241 -0.13 -5.42 -12.84
CA ARG A 241 -0.38 -6.46 -11.85
C ARG A 241 0.77 -7.48 -11.79
N TYR A 242 1.12 -7.89 -10.58
CA TYR A 242 2.01 -9.03 -10.32
C TYR A 242 1.27 -10.12 -9.53
N ALA A 243 1.75 -11.36 -9.61
CA ALA A 243 1.16 -12.50 -8.89
C ALA A 243 1.05 -12.25 -7.36
N MET A 244 1.97 -11.45 -6.81
CA MET A 244 2.02 -11.13 -5.39
C MET A 244 1.35 -9.81 -5.00
N THR A 245 0.77 -9.05 -5.95
CA THR A 245 0.19 -7.70 -5.71
C THR A 245 -0.79 -7.69 -4.55
N GLU A 246 -1.79 -8.59 -4.55
CA GLU A 246 -2.78 -8.65 -3.47
C GLU A 246 -2.14 -9.01 -2.11
N LYS A 247 -1.29 -10.05 -2.09
CA LYS A 247 -0.62 -10.52 -0.87
C LYS A 247 0.30 -9.44 -0.29
N VAL A 248 0.97 -8.66 -1.14
CA VAL A 248 1.81 -7.53 -0.74
C VAL A 248 0.95 -6.42 -0.15
N ALA A 249 -0.13 -5.99 -0.82
CA ALA A 249 -1.03 -4.97 -0.30
C ALA A 249 -1.60 -5.34 1.08
N ARG A 250 -2.08 -6.58 1.23
CA ARG A 250 -2.62 -7.10 2.50
C ARG A 250 -1.56 -7.14 3.60
N CYS A 251 -0.34 -7.55 3.25
CA CYS A 251 0.79 -7.56 4.19
C CYS A 251 1.14 -6.13 4.65
N ARG A 252 1.22 -5.18 3.70
CA ARG A 252 1.58 -3.78 3.96
C ARG A 252 0.56 -3.08 4.85
N ALA A 253 -0.73 -3.28 4.59
CA ALA A 253 -1.80 -2.74 5.43
C ALA A 253 -1.75 -3.33 6.86
N ALA A 254 -1.64 -4.66 6.98
CA ALA A 254 -1.65 -5.34 8.27
C ALA A 254 -0.43 -5.04 9.14
N GLU A 255 0.78 -5.11 8.58
CA GLU A 255 2.02 -4.96 9.34
C GLU A 255 2.26 -3.53 9.83
N ASN A 256 1.65 -2.56 9.14
CA ASN A 256 1.72 -1.15 9.47
C ASN A 256 0.46 -0.65 10.20
N ARG A 257 -0.62 -1.46 10.26
CA ARG A 257 -1.95 -1.05 10.74
C ARG A 257 -2.36 0.27 10.09
N VAL A 258 -2.45 0.28 8.76
CA VAL A 258 -2.88 1.43 7.94
C VAL A 258 -3.84 0.96 6.86
N PHE A 259 -4.69 1.86 6.36
CA PHE A 259 -5.50 1.59 5.18
C PHE A 259 -4.62 1.59 3.92
N LEU A 260 -5.03 0.85 2.89
CA LEU A 260 -4.37 0.87 1.60
C LEU A 260 -5.41 0.85 0.48
N MET A 261 -5.30 1.79 -0.45
CA MET A 261 -6.08 1.83 -1.69
C MET A 261 -5.15 1.54 -2.85
N ARG A 262 -5.54 0.62 -3.74
CA ARG A 262 -4.79 0.32 -4.95
C ARG A 262 -5.72 0.44 -6.14
N SER A 263 -5.27 1.14 -7.18
CA SER A 263 -5.99 1.17 -8.46
C SER A 263 -5.26 0.32 -9.49
N GLY A 264 -5.97 -0.66 -10.06
CA GLY A 264 -5.45 -1.47 -11.17
C GLY A 264 -5.55 -0.76 -12.51
N THR A 265 -4.92 -1.34 -13.54
CA THR A 265 -4.74 -0.69 -14.85
C THR A 265 -5.35 -1.41 -16.04
N GLY A 266 -6.52 -2.02 -15.88
CA GLY A 266 -7.26 -2.57 -17.03
C GLY A 266 -6.63 -3.81 -17.69
N GLU A 267 -5.54 -4.36 -17.14
CA GLU A 267 -4.93 -5.63 -17.59
C GLU A 267 -5.86 -6.82 -17.29
N ASP A 268 -5.70 -7.92 -18.03
CA ASP A 268 -6.44 -9.17 -17.83
C ASP A 268 -6.28 -9.67 -16.37
N GLU A 269 -7.39 -9.98 -15.70
CA GLU A 269 -7.45 -10.41 -14.29
C GLU A 269 -7.05 -9.33 -13.24
N ASP A 270 -6.93 -8.06 -13.65
CA ASP A 270 -6.61 -6.98 -12.72
C ASP A 270 -7.83 -6.29 -12.10
N ASN A 271 -7.67 -5.83 -10.85
CA ASN A 271 -8.72 -5.20 -10.08
C ASN A 271 -8.21 -4.08 -9.15
N SER A 272 -9.01 -3.05 -8.95
CA SER A 272 -8.79 -2.04 -7.91
C SER A 272 -9.37 -2.53 -6.60
N PHE A 273 -8.75 -2.24 -5.46
CA PHE A 273 -9.25 -2.69 -4.16
C PHE A 273 -8.82 -1.80 -3.00
N ILE A 274 -9.55 -1.92 -1.89
CA ILE A 274 -9.29 -1.23 -0.63
C ILE A 274 -9.05 -2.27 0.47
N VAL A 275 -7.94 -2.11 1.19
CA VAL A 275 -7.49 -2.99 2.26
C VAL A 275 -7.56 -2.25 3.59
N LEU A 276 -8.15 -2.89 4.59
CA LEU A 276 -8.25 -2.39 5.96
C LEU A 276 -6.93 -2.56 6.72
N PRO A 277 -6.73 -1.86 7.85
CA PRO A 277 -5.58 -2.05 8.74
C PRO A 277 -5.39 -3.48 9.27
N THR A 278 -6.41 -4.34 9.14
CA THR A 278 -6.35 -5.78 9.47
C THR A 278 -5.72 -6.63 8.35
N GLY A 279 -5.51 -6.06 7.15
CA GLY A 279 -5.12 -6.79 5.94
C GLY A 279 -6.29 -7.47 5.21
N ALA A 280 -7.53 -7.24 5.65
CA ALA A 280 -8.73 -7.69 4.93
C ALA A 280 -9.02 -6.77 3.75
N ILE A 281 -9.37 -7.35 2.60
CA ILE A 281 -9.91 -6.58 1.48
C ILE A 281 -11.36 -6.25 1.80
N SER A 282 -11.67 -4.96 1.95
CA SER A 282 -13.02 -4.49 2.24
C SER A 282 -13.86 -4.35 0.98
N ALA A 283 -13.23 -3.96 -0.13
CA ALA A 283 -13.90 -3.71 -1.39
C ALA A 283 -12.92 -4.00 -2.53
N ALA A 284 -13.40 -4.61 -3.62
CA ALA A 284 -12.61 -4.88 -4.81
C ALA A 284 -13.48 -4.76 -6.07
N THR A 285 -12.90 -4.25 -7.15
CA THR A 285 -13.58 -4.22 -8.44
C THR A 285 -13.59 -5.61 -9.08
N VAL A 286 -14.57 -5.85 -9.95
CA VAL A 286 -14.61 -7.03 -10.81
C VAL A 286 -13.66 -6.80 -11.98
N PRO A 287 -12.73 -7.74 -12.28
CA PRO A 287 -11.86 -7.62 -13.44
C PRO A 287 -12.66 -7.43 -14.73
N LYS A 288 -12.13 -6.63 -15.66
CA LYS A 288 -12.73 -6.35 -16.99
C LYS A 288 -14.06 -5.59 -16.98
N VAL A 289 -14.53 -5.14 -15.81
CA VAL A 289 -15.75 -4.33 -15.69
C VAL A 289 -15.37 -2.92 -15.28
N GLU A 290 -15.72 -1.92 -16.08
CA GLU A 290 -15.56 -0.52 -15.68
C GLU A 290 -16.47 -0.20 -14.49
N GLN A 291 -15.87 0.03 -13.33
CA GLN A 291 -16.61 0.29 -12.10
C GLN A 291 -15.74 1.00 -11.08
N ALA A 292 -16.39 1.57 -10.07
CA ALA A 292 -15.73 1.98 -8.84
C ALA A 292 -16.34 1.20 -7.67
N VAL A 293 -15.54 1.02 -6.62
CA VAL A 293 -16.01 0.44 -5.36
C VAL A 293 -15.58 1.33 -4.20
N SER A 294 -16.39 1.34 -3.15
CA SER A 294 -16.21 2.23 -2.02
C SER A 294 -16.25 1.47 -0.71
N THR A 295 -15.56 1.98 0.31
CA THR A 295 -15.71 1.53 1.69
C THR A 295 -15.60 2.70 2.66
N TYR A 296 -16.29 2.60 3.79
CA TYR A 296 -16.18 3.59 4.85
C TYR A 296 -14.95 3.27 5.71
N CYS A 297 -13.99 4.19 5.74
CA CYS A 297 -12.72 4.05 6.45
C CYS A 297 -12.74 4.92 7.70
N LEU A 298 -12.72 4.31 8.88
CA LEU A 298 -12.51 5.00 10.15
C LEU A 298 -10.99 5.22 10.35
N LEU A 299 -10.47 6.35 9.88
CA LEU A 299 -9.02 6.59 9.78
C LEU A 299 -8.30 6.59 11.13
N ALA A 300 -9.02 6.83 12.22
CA ALA A 300 -8.51 6.69 13.57
C ALA A 300 -8.02 5.26 13.90
N GLU A 301 -8.58 4.24 13.25
CA GLU A 301 -8.13 2.86 13.39
C GLU A 301 -6.67 2.70 13.01
N ALA A 302 -6.17 3.52 12.07
CA ALA A 302 -4.78 3.49 11.67
C ALA A 302 -3.82 3.90 12.80
N TYR A 303 -4.28 4.59 13.85
CA TYR A 303 -3.45 4.89 15.02
C TYR A 303 -3.62 3.90 16.17
N SER A 304 -4.52 2.93 16.04
CA SER A 304 -4.51 1.74 16.90
C SER A 304 -3.47 0.74 16.38
N LYS A 305 -2.24 0.84 16.87
CA LYS A 305 -1.11 0.00 16.43
C LYS A 305 -1.03 -1.38 17.09
N THR A 306 -1.95 -1.69 18.01
CA THR A 306 -2.08 -3.02 18.63
C THR A 306 -2.64 -4.03 17.63
N VAL A 307 -1.97 -5.16 17.43
CA VAL A 307 -2.46 -6.26 16.56
C VAL A 307 -3.29 -7.25 17.36
N VAL A 308 -2.73 -7.68 18.49
CA VAL A 308 -3.33 -8.54 19.50
C VAL A 308 -2.87 -8.04 20.87
N PRO A 309 -3.53 -8.41 21.99
CA PRO A 309 -3.08 -8.01 23.31
C PRO A 309 -1.59 -8.30 23.53
N GLY A 310 -0.83 -7.28 23.94
CA GLY A 310 0.63 -7.37 24.15
C GLY A 310 1.50 -7.14 22.91
N THR A 311 0.93 -7.05 21.71
CA THR A 311 1.67 -6.85 20.46
C THR A 311 1.27 -5.55 19.78
N ASP A 312 2.20 -4.60 19.69
CA ASP A 312 2.03 -3.31 19.04
C ASP A 312 3.12 -3.08 17.98
N VAL A 313 2.72 -2.74 16.75
CA VAL A 313 3.64 -2.67 15.59
C VAL A 313 4.60 -1.47 15.63
N VAL A 314 4.35 -0.48 16.49
CA VAL A 314 5.23 0.68 16.69
C VAL A 314 6.05 0.49 17.96
N ARG A 315 5.41 0.17 19.08
CA ARG A 315 6.09 0.03 20.38
C ARG A 315 6.97 -1.20 20.48
N GLY A 316 6.71 -2.24 19.68
CA GLY A 316 7.54 -3.45 19.60
C GLY A 316 8.78 -3.33 18.72
N ARG A 317 9.04 -2.15 18.13
CA ARG A 317 10.24 -1.91 17.31
C ARG A 317 11.52 -2.02 18.12
N ILE A 318 12.60 -2.42 17.46
CA ILE A 318 13.94 -2.45 18.03
C ILE A 318 14.90 -1.66 17.12
N PRO A 319 14.86 -0.31 17.10
CA PRO A 319 15.51 0.50 16.06
C PRO A 319 17.01 0.24 15.89
N TYR A 320 17.71 -0.10 16.97
CA TYR A 320 19.15 -0.34 16.95
C TYR A 320 19.56 -1.57 16.11
N VAL A 321 18.68 -2.54 15.86
CA VAL A 321 19.00 -3.71 15.01
C VAL A 321 18.87 -3.40 13.51
N TYR A 322 18.31 -2.25 13.16
CA TYR A 322 18.10 -1.82 11.77
C TYR A 322 19.20 -0.87 11.28
N LYS A 323 20.27 -0.63 12.06
CA LYS A 323 21.30 0.37 11.77
C LYS A 323 21.95 0.22 10.39
N GLU A 324 22.09 -1.01 9.89
CA GLU A 324 22.62 -1.29 8.56
C GLU A 324 21.73 -0.76 7.42
N LEU A 325 20.43 -0.55 7.68
CA LEU A 325 19.50 0.06 6.71
C LEU A 325 19.70 1.58 6.55
N LYS A 326 20.54 2.20 7.39
CA LYS A 326 20.89 3.63 7.29
C LYS A 326 21.71 3.94 6.02
N ASN A 327 22.50 2.96 5.54
CA ASN A 327 23.59 3.18 4.59
C ASN A 327 23.55 2.25 3.37
N THR A 328 22.43 2.21 2.65
CA THR A 328 22.49 1.97 1.20
C THR A 328 22.99 3.26 0.54
N HIS A 329 24.34 3.37 0.45
CA HIS A 329 25.17 4.39 -0.19
C HIS A 329 24.83 5.88 0.00
N ARG A 330 25.28 6.47 1.11
CA ARG A 330 25.97 7.76 1.01
C ARG A 330 27.41 7.42 0.63
N LYS A 331 27.82 7.63 -0.62
CA LYS A 331 29.25 7.86 -0.86
C LYS A 331 29.59 9.08 0.00
N GLU A 332 30.34 8.87 1.05
CA GLU A 332 31.01 9.96 1.74
C GLU A 332 31.99 10.53 0.71
N ASP A 333 31.61 11.65 0.09
CA ASP A 333 32.57 12.47 -0.63
C ASP A 333 33.56 13.00 0.43
N LEU A 334 34.72 12.34 0.49
CA LEU A 334 35.97 12.84 1.06
C LEU A 334 36.55 13.92 0.15
#